data_AF-A0A0F9PWN9-F1
#
_entry.id   AF-A0A0F9PWN9-F1
#
_cell.length_a   1.000
_cell.length_b   1.000
_cell.length_c   1.000
_cell.angle_alpha   90.00
_cell.angle_beta   90.00
_cell.angle_gamma   90.00
#
_symmetry.space_group_name_H-M   'P 1'
#
loop_
_entity.id
_entity.type
_entity.pdbx_description
1 polymer ?
#
loop_
_entity_poly.entity_id
_entity_poly.type
_entity_poly.pdbx_seq_one_letter_code
_entity_poly.pdbx_strand_id
1 'polypeptide(L)'
;MLGACALFDFLHVTGAKDAAFEQARKLSRGKGIINIGAGPHRTYQAQVIAEAPEVLANIDLVPNGMPHFIQLDVERDPLPFTDQEFGCSLASHILEHLDNWQFALSEMVRVADQVIIVLPDPIYFSGWLHPAHKQYFSLQDITQIIQAFDNVTVYY
;
A
#
# COMPACT_ATOMS: atom_id res chain seq x y z
N MET A 1 4.76 -30.47 -0.82
CA MET A 1 4.98 -29.49 0.26
C MET A 1 5.01 -28.04 -0.20
N LEU A 2 5.48 -27.71 -1.42
CA LEU A 2 5.45 -26.34 -1.97
C LEU A 2 4.04 -25.74 -2.17
N GLY A 3 3.04 -26.56 -2.50
CA GLY A 3 1.67 -26.08 -2.76
C GLY A 3 0.88 -25.63 -1.53
N ALA A 4 1.27 -26.02 -0.31
CA ALA A 4 0.59 -25.60 0.92
C ALA A 4 1.05 -24.21 1.36
N CYS A 5 2.36 -23.94 1.38
CA CYS A 5 2.89 -22.60 1.70
C CYS A 5 2.34 -21.52 0.76
N ALA A 6 2.34 -21.77 -0.55
CA ALA A 6 1.82 -20.80 -1.51
C ALA A 6 0.31 -20.49 -1.33
N LEU A 7 -0.48 -21.46 -0.88
CA LEU A 7 -1.91 -21.27 -0.59
C LEU A 7 -2.14 -20.48 0.70
N PHE A 8 -1.34 -20.75 1.74
CA PHE A 8 -1.38 -19.98 2.99
C PHE A 8 -0.90 -18.54 2.78
N ASP A 9 0.19 -18.34 2.05
CA ASP A 9 0.69 -17.01 1.68
C ASP A 9 -0.38 -16.23 0.89
N PHE A 10 -1.06 -16.88 -0.07
CA PHE A 10 -2.12 -16.25 -0.84
C PHE A 10 -3.33 -15.85 0.02
N LEU A 11 -3.83 -16.75 0.86
CA LEU A 11 -4.96 -16.46 1.76
C LEU A 11 -4.61 -15.34 2.76
N HIS A 12 -3.39 -15.36 3.30
CA HIS A 12 -2.90 -14.36 4.22
C HIS A 12 -2.77 -12.99 3.55
N VAL A 13 -2.17 -12.93 2.36
CA VAL A 13 -2.08 -11.70 1.55
C VAL A 13 -3.46 -11.14 1.21
N THR A 14 -4.41 -11.98 0.81
CA THR A 14 -5.78 -11.50 0.51
C THR A 14 -6.49 -10.98 1.76
N GLY A 15 -6.36 -11.68 2.89
CA GLY A 15 -7.00 -11.30 4.15
C GLY A 15 -6.40 -10.02 4.75
N ALA A 16 -5.08 -9.88 4.72
CA ALA A 16 -4.37 -8.69 5.19
C ALA A 16 -4.77 -7.46 4.36
N LYS A 17 -4.83 -7.59 3.02
CA LYS A 17 -5.24 -6.52 2.12
C LYS A 17 -6.71 -6.12 2.32
N ASP A 18 -7.63 -7.07 2.52
CA ASP A 18 -9.03 -6.77 2.82
C ASP A 18 -9.18 -6.05 4.17
N ALA A 19 -8.52 -6.56 5.20
CA ALA A 19 -8.55 -5.93 6.53
C ALA A 19 -7.95 -4.51 6.51
N ALA A 20 -6.85 -4.33 5.78
CA ALA A 20 -6.23 -3.03 5.57
C ALA A 20 -7.16 -2.06 4.85
N PHE A 21 -7.82 -2.49 3.77
CA PHE A 21 -8.75 -1.63 3.03
C PHE A 21 -9.98 -1.25 3.86
N GLU A 22 -10.58 -2.20 4.58
CA GLU A 22 -11.69 -1.92 5.48
C GLU A 22 -11.30 -0.96 6.61
N GLN A 23 -10.08 -1.07 7.12
CA GLN A 23 -9.56 -0.11 8.08
C GLN A 23 -9.35 1.28 7.45
N ALA A 24 -8.84 1.34 6.21
CA ALA A 24 -8.66 2.59 5.48
C ALA A 24 -10.00 3.31 5.30
N ARG A 25 -11.07 2.57 4.95
CA ARG A 25 -12.42 3.11 4.85
C ARG A 25 -12.88 3.74 6.16
N LYS A 26 -12.71 3.05 7.29
CA LYS A 26 -13.08 3.56 8.62
C LYS A 26 -12.28 4.82 9.00
N LEU A 27 -10.97 4.80 8.76
CA LEU A 27 -10.07 5.89 9.12
C LEU A 27 -10.20 7.10 8.20
N SER A 28 -10.66 6.92 6.96
CA SER A 28 -10.81 8.02 6.00
C SER A 28 -11.83 9.08 6.44
N ARG A 29 -12.78 8.74 7.34
CA ARG A 29 -13.78 9.66 7.92
C ARG A 29 -14.50 10.54 6.89
N GLY A 30 -14.68 10.03 5.67
CA GLY A 30 -15.34 10.74 4.57
C GLY A 30 -14.46 11.70 3.77
N LYS A 31 -13.18 11.90 4.13
CA LYS A 31 -12.20 12.65 3.33
C LYS A 31 -11.61 11.85 2.16
N GLY A 32 -11.99 10.57 2.04
CA GLY A 32 -11.56 9.69 0.96
C GLY A 32 -10.17 9.09 1.17
N ILE A 33 -9.80 8.23 0.22
CA ILE A 33 -8.61 7.41 0.21
C ILE A 33 -7.78 7.74 -1.03
N ILE A 34 -6.48 7.90 -0.84
CA ILE A 34 -5.49 7.84 -1.92
C ILE A 34 -4.86 6.44 -1.94
N ASN A 35 -4.95 5.77 -3.08
CA ASN A 35 -4.44 4.41 -3.28
C ASN A 35 -3.10 4.46 -4.03
N ILE A 36 -2.01 4.10 -3.35
CA ILE A 36 -0.64 4.20 -3.85
C ILE A 36 -0.14 2.84 -4.33
N GLY A 37 0.41 2.82 -5.55
CA GLY A 37 0.81 1.58 -6.20
C GLY A 37 -0.40 0.73 -6.54
N ALA A 38 -1.44 1.37 -7.11
CA ALA A 38 -2.71 0.70 -7.43
C ALA A 38 -2.52 -0.54 -8.32
N GLY A 39 -1.41 -0.58 -9.08
CA GLY A 39 -1.00 -1.66 -9.96
C GLY A 39 -1.94 -1.81 -11.16
N PRO A 40 -1.51 -2.50 -12.22
CA PRO A 40 -2.46 -2.97 -13.22
C PRO A 40 -3.40 -4.02 -12.60
N HIS A 41 -4.59 -4.24 -13.19
CA HIS A 41 -5.61 -5.24 -12.82
C HIS A 41 -5.09 -6.69 -12.78
N ARG A 42 -4.09 -7.00 -11.94
CA ARG A 42 -3.50 -8.33 -11.81
C ARG A 42 -4.34 -9.21 -10.90
N THR A 43 -5.15 -8.60 -10.03
CA THR A 43 -6.08 -9.30 -9.15
C THR A 43 -7.43 -8.60 -9.09
N TYR A 44 -8.49 -9.39 -8.90
CA TYR A 44 -9.84 -8.89 -8.70
C TYR A 44 -9.93 -7.92 -7.51
N GLN A 45 -9.21 -8.21 -6.43
CA GLN A 45 -9.18 -7.37 -5.23
C GLN A 45 -8.58 -5.98 -5.51
N ALA A 46 -7.51 -5.87 -6.31
CA ALA A 46 -6.94 -4.58 -6.68
C ALA A 46 -7.94 -3.73 -7.48
N GLN A 47 -8.72 -4.38 -8.36
CA GLN A 47 -9.80 -3.72 -9.09
C GLN A 47 -10.91 -3.22 -8.15
N VAL A 48 -11.38 -4.08 -7.22
CA VAL A 48 -12.40 -3.71 -6.24
C VAL A 48 -11.97 -2.52 -5.39
N ILE A 49 -10.72 -2.49 -4.94
CA ILE A 49 -10.17 -1.36 -4.17
C ILE A 49 -10.14 -0.10 -5.04
N ALA A 50 -9.55 -0.18 -6.23
CA ALA A 50 -9.36 0.98 -7.09
C ALA A 50 -10.69 1.60 -7.58
N GLU A 51 -11.74 0.79 -7.73
CA GLU A 51 -13.09 1.22 -8.15
C GLU A 51 -14.00 1.61 -6.98
N ALA A 52 -13.54 1.46 -5.73
CA ALA A 52 -14.34 1.81 -4.57
C ALA A 52 -14.63 3.33 -4.52
N PRO A 53 -15.86 3.75 -4.18
CA PRO A 53 -16.24 5.16 -4.21
C PRO A 53 -15.48 6.02 -3.20
N GLU A 54 -14.91 5.43 -2.14
CA GLU A 54 -14.05 6.13 -1.19
C GLU A 54 -12.66 6.39 -1.74
N VAL A 55 -12.21 5.70 -2.79
CA VAL A 55 -10.91 5.92 -3.44
C VAL A 55 -11.03 7.06 -4.43
N LEU A 56 -10.40 8.19 -4.09
CA LEU A 56 -10.50 9.43 -4.86
C LEU A 56 -9.31 9.65 -5.80
N ALA A 57 -8.23 8.90 -5.61
CA ALA A 57 -7.06 8.93 -6.48
C ALA A 57 -6.35 7.58 -6.47
N ASN A 58 -6.03 7.07 -7.67
CA ASN A 58 -5.21 5.88 -7.88
C ASN A 58 -3.86 6.30 -8.47
N ILE A 59 -2.77 6.08 -7.73
CA ILE A 59 -1.41 6.48 -8.13
C ILE A 59 -0.64 5.24 -8.58
N ASP A 60 -0.05 5.29 -9.78
CA ASP A 60 0.89 4.27 -10.24
C ASP A 60 1.85 4.84 -11.29
N LEU A 61 2.99 4.17 -11.47
CA LEU A 61 3.95 4.50 -12.52
C LEU A 61 3.42 4.10 -13.91
N VAL A 62 2.67 3.00 -13.99
CA VAL A 62 2.21 2.40 -15.24
C VAL A 62 0.71 2.64 -15.44
N PRO A 63 0.28 3.29 -16.53
CA PRO A 63 -1.12 3.46 -16.85
C PRO A 63 -1.86 2.12 -16.91
N ASN A 64 -3.00 2.05 -16.21
CA ASN A 64 -3.74 0.81 -16.01
C ASN A 64 -5.25 0.92 -16.30
N GLY A 65 -5.76 2.11 -16.63
CA GLY A 65 -7.19 2.34 -16.93
C GLY A 65 -8.08 2.51 -15.71
N MET A 66 -7.52 2.63 -14.51
CA MET A 66 -8.29 2.82 -13.27
C MET A 66 -9.03 4.16 -13.25
N PRO A 67 -10.16 4.25 -12.53
CA PRO A 67 -10.79 5.55 -12.28
C PRO A 67 -9.85 6.43 -11.46
N HIS A 68 -9.97 7.75 -11.65
CA HIS A 68 -9.20 8.74 -10.89
C HIS A 68 -7.67 8.50 -10.93
N PHE A 69 -7.18 7.96 -12.05
CA PHE A 69 -5.79 7.57 -12.20
C PHE A 69 -4.87 8.78 -12.40
N ILE A 70 -3.75 8.77 -11.69
CA ILE A 70 -2.66 9.73 -11.84
C ILE A 70 -1.37 8.95 -12.04
N GLN A 71 -0.76 9.16 -13.21
CA GLN A 71 0.53 8.57 -13.51
C GLN A 71 1.63 9.34 -12.81
N LEU A 72 2.35 8.72 -11.88
CA LEU A 72 3.39 9.38 -11.09
C LEU A 72 4.42 8.37 -10.54
N ASP A 73 5.69 8.77 -10.52
CA ASP A 73 6.76 8.01 -9.87
C ASP A 73 6.88 8.45 -8.40
N VAL A 74 6.28 7.68 -7.49
CA VAL A 74 6.24 8.00 -6.05
C VAL A 74 7.61 7.95 -5.37
N GLU A 75 8.64 7.43 -6.03
CA GLU A 75 10.01 7.44 -5.50
C GLU A 75 10.74 8.77 -5.75
N ARG A 76 10.23 9.58 -6.69
CA ARG A 76 10.95 10.75 -7.22
C ARG A 76 10.15 12.03 -7.11
N ASP A 77 8.85 11.94 -7.41
CA ASP A 77 7.99 13.10 -7.53
C ASP A 77 7.10 13.23 -6.29
N PRO A 78 6.96 14.45 -5.73
CA PRO A 78 6.02 14.68 -4.65
C PRO A 78 4.58 14.45 -5.12
N LEU A 79 3.74 13.97 -4.21
CA LEU A 79 2.32 13.78 -4.49
C LEU A 79 1.67 15.14 -4.75
N PRO A 80 0.87 15.31 -5.84
CA PRO A 80 0.35 16.61 -6.29
C PRO A 80 -0.89 17.05 -5.47
N PHE A 81 -0.86 16.82 -4.17
CA PHE A 81 -1.94 17.08 -3.23
C PHE A 81 -1.44 17.92 -2.06
N THR A 82 -2.39 18.64 -1.46
CA THR A 82 -2.14 19.43 -0.26
C THR A 82 -1.95 18.55 0.96
N ASP A 83 -1.38 19.14 2.02
CA ASP A 83 -1.19 18.44 3.27
C ASP A 83 -2.54 18.02 3.85
N GLN A 84 -2.64 16.77 4.29
CA GLN A 84 -3.84 16.19 4.89
C GLN A 84 -5.09 16.33 3.99
N GLU A 85 -4.93 16.30 2.67
CA GLU A 85 -6.07 16.34 1.74
C GLU A 85 -6.97 15.09 1.91
N PHE A 86 -6.37 13.92 2.10
CA PHE A 86 -7.07 12.65 2.26
C PHE A 86 -7.24 12.27 3.71
N GLY A 87 -8.26 11.45 3.99
CA GLY A 87 -8.42 10.84 5.31
C GLY A 87 -7.52 9.63 5.49
N CYS A 88 -7.22 8.91 4.40
CA CYS A 88 -6.31 7.78 4.46
C CYS A 88 -5.48 7.59 3.18
N SER A 89 -4.20 7.25 3.33
CA SER A 89 -3.37 6.70 2.26
C SER A 89 -3.27 5.19 2.42
N LEU A 90 -3.55 4.44 1.36
CA LEU A 90 -3.36 2.99 1.31
C LEU A 90 -2.21 2.64 0.37
N ALA A 91 -1.22 1.93 0.87
CA ALA A 91 -0.08 1.44 0.09
C ALA A 91 0.05 -0.07 0.30
N SER A 92 -0.30 -0.87 -0.71
CA SER A 92 -0.31 -2.33 -0.56
C SER A 92 0.68 -3.01 -1.48
N HIS A 93 1.68 -3.67 -0.89
CA HIS A 93 2.76 -4.36 -1.59
C HIS A 93 3.47 -3.47 -2.61
N ILE A 94 3.81 -2.26 -2.19
CA ILE A 94 4.53 -1.29 -3.03
C ILE A 94 5.86 -0.88 -2.41
N LEU A 95 5.98 -0.72 -1.10
CA LEU A 95 7.21 -0.25 -0.46
C LEU A 95 8.40 -1.18 -0.75
N GLU A 96 8.20 -2.49 -0.78
CA GLU A 96 9.23 -3.48 -1.08
C GLU A 96 9.78 -3.39 -2.51
N HIS A 97 9.09 -2.67 -3.39
CA HIS A 97 9.50 -2.40 -4.76
C HIS A 97 10.24 -1.05 -4.93
N LEU A 98 10.32 -0.22 -3.89
CA LEU A 98 10.92 1.11 -3.96
C LEU A 98 12.34 1.11 -3.38
N ASP A 99 13.28 1.77 -4.07
CA ASP A 99 14.60 2.11 -3.55
C ASP A 99 14.52 3.26 -2.52
N ASN A 100 13.66 4.26 -2.77
CA ASN A 100 13.47 5.45 -1.95
C ASN A 100 12.10 5.44 -1.25
N TRP A 101 11.79 4.32 -0.59
CA TRP A 101 10.50 4.12 0.07
C TRP A 101 10.23 5.12 1.20
N GLN A 102 11.27 5.65 1.86
CA GLN A 102 11.12 6.62 2.95
C GLN A 102 10.55 7.94 2.42
N PHE A 103 11.00 8.38 1.24
CA PHE A 103 10.44 9.56 0.58
C PHE A 103 8.97 9.32 0.25
N ALA A 104 8.66 8.20 -0.41
CA ALA A 104 7.28 7.84 -0.74
C ALA A 104 6.38 7.80 0.51
N LEU A 105 6.85 7.16 1.59
CA LEU A 105 6.13 7.11 2.87
C LEU A 105 5.95 8.50 3.47
N SER A 106 6.96 9.37 3.42
CA SER A 106 6.85 10.74 3.93
C SER A 106 5.80 11.54 3.18
N GLU A 107 5.67 11.35 1.86
CA GLU A 107 4.63 11.97 1.06
C GLU A 107 3.24 11.42 1.37
N MET A 108 3.11 10.10 1.59
CA MET A 108 1.85 9.50 2.06
C MET A 108 1.39 10.09 3.40
N VAL A 109 2.33 10.22 4.35
CA VAL A 109 2.07 10.83 5.67
C VAL A 109 1.69 12.30 5.54
N ARG A 110 2.31 13.02 4.60
CA ARG A 110 2.00 14.43 4.36
C ARG A 110 0.58 14.63 3.85
N VAL A 111 0.16 13.85 2.85
CA VAL A 111 -1.13 14.08 2.15
C VAL A 111 -2.33 13.45 2.86
N ALA A 112 -2.14 12.57 3.85
CA ALA A 112 -3.23 11.84 4.49
C ALA A 112 -3.21 11.92 6.02
N ASP A 113 -4.41 12.00 6.63
CA ASP A 113 -4.54 11.97 8.09
C ASP A 113 -4.00 10.65 8.70
N GLN A 114 -4.19 9.54 8.00
CA GLN A 114 -3.77 8.19 8.39
C GLN A 114 -3.13 7.46 7.21
N VAL A 115 -2.16 6.59 7.47
CA VAL A 115 -1.49 5.80 6.44
C VAL A 115 -1.60 4.33 6.80
N ILE A 116 -2.06 3.52 5.86
CA ILE A 116 -2.11 2.07 5.97
C ILE A 116 -1.16 1.47 4.94
N ILE A 117 -0.26 0.64 5.44
CA ILE A 117 0.73 -0.08 4.64
C ILE A 117 0.39 -1.57 4.72
N VAL A 118 0.48 -2.28 3.60
CA VAL A 118 0.47 -3.74 3.56
C VAL A 118 1.81 -4.21 3.01
N LEU A 119 2.51 -5.06 3.75
CA LEU A 119 3.76 -5.69 3.35
C LEU A 119 3.59 -7.20 3.24
N PRO A 120 4.51 -7.92 2.57
CA PRO A 120 4.62 -9.36 2.74
C PRO A 120 4.91 -9.71 4.20
N ASP A 121 4.39 -10.85 4.66
CA ASP A 121 4.67 -11.31 6.02
C ASP A 121 6.21 -11.52 6.19
N PRO A 122 6.85 -10.90 7.20
CA PRO A 122 8.28 -11.05 7.43
C PRO A 122 8.74 -12.49 7.70
N ILE A 123 7.84 -13.36 8.19
CA ILE A 123 8.10 -14.76 8.54
C ILE A 123 7.98 -15.66 7.30
N TYR A 124 7.10 -15.33 6.34
CA TYR A 124 6.93 -16.10 5.11
C TYR A 124 7.93 -15.65 4.03
N PHE A 125 9.14 -16.21 4.10
CA PHE A 125 10.26 -15.90 3.19
C PHE A 125 9.91 -15.96 1.69
N SER A 126 8.99 -16.85 1.28
CA SER A 126 8.49 -16.95 -0.09
C SER A 126 7.90 -15.65 -0.62
N GLY A 127 7.23 -14.87 0.25
CA GLY A 127 6.68 -13.56 -0.09
C GLY A 127 7.74 -12.54 -0.52
N TRP A 128 9.01 -12.78 -0.17
CA TRP A 128 10.12 -11.86 -0.45
C TRP A 128 10.96 -12.26 -1.65
N LEU A 129 10.74 -13.45 -2.21
CA LEU A 129 11.52 -13.98 -3.33
C LEU A 129 11.08 -13.44 -4.70
N HIS A 130 10.09 -12.57 -4.74
CA HIS A 130 9.66 -11.97 -6.00
C HIS A 130 10.81 -11.13 -6.59
N PRO A 131 11.22 -11.36 -7.85
CA PRO A 131 12.44 -10.78 -8.41
C PRO A 131 12.39 -9.25 -8.56
N ALA A 132 11.20 -8.65 -8.48
CA ALA A 132 11.03 -7.20 -8.49
C ALA A 132 11.07 -6.56 -7.09
N HIS A 133 11.19 -7.34 -6.01
CA HIS A 133 11.42 -6.79 -4.67
C HIS A 133 12.87 -6.31 -4.60
N LYS A 134 13.03 -5.07 -4.15
CA LYS A 134 14.35 -4.44 -3.98
C LYS A 134 14.86 -4.59 -2.55
N GLN A 135 13.96 -4.87 -1.61
CA GLN A 135 14.27 -4.90 -0.18
C GLN A 135 13.34 -5.82 0.61
N TYR A 136 13.78 -6.16 1.82
CA TYR A 136 13.06 -6.95 2.81
C TYR A 136 12.73 -6.06 4.02
N PHE A 137 11.52 -6.18 4.56
CA PHE A 137 11.15 -5.54 5.83
C PHE A 137 11.03 -6.60 6.92
N SER A 138 11.92 -6.53 7.90
CA SER A 138 11.85 -7.33 9.12
C SER A 138 10.78 -6.78 10.08
N LEU A 139 10.43 -7.56 11.10
CA LEU A 139 9.61 -7.08 12.23
C LEU A 139 10.23 -5.85 12.93
N GLN A 140 11.56 -5.76 12.94
CA GLN A 140 12.26 -4.61 13.52
C GLN A 140 12.06 -3.36 12.64
N ASP A 141 12.18 -3.49 11.32
CA ASP A 141 11.96 -2.38 10.38
C ASP A 141 10.51 -1.88 10.45
N ILE A 142 9.54 -2.80 10.52
CA ILE A 142 8.13 -2.46 10.69
C ILE A 142 7.88 -1.73 12.00
N THR A 143 8.50 -2.18 13.09
CA THR A 143 8.40 -1.51 14.40
C THR A 143 8.97 -0.10 14.32
N GLN A 144 10.10 0.10 13.63
CA GLN A 144 10.69 1.42 13.44
C GLN A 144 9.81 2.34 12.61
N ILE A 145 9.17 1.83 11.55
CA ILE A 145 8.20 2.60 10.75
C ILE A 145 7.05 3.11 11.62
N ILE A 146 6.44 2.23 12.41
CA ILE A 146 5.30 2.58 13.28
C ILE A 146 5.73 3.58 14.37
N GLN A 147 6.95 3.45 14.90
CA GLN A 147 7.49 4.38 15.90
C GLN A 147 7.87 5.75 15.32
N ALA A 148 8.23 5.81 14.04
CA ALA A 148 8.60 7.05 13.38
C ALA A 148 7.39 7.92 13.03
N PHE A 149 6.21 7.31 12.85
CA PHE A 149 5.00 7.99 12.40
C PHE A 149 3.77 7.52 13.20
N ASP A 150 3.26 8.39 14.07
CA ASP A 150 2.10 8.09 14.94
C ASP A 150 0.81 7.76 14.17
N ASN A 151 0.73 8.12 12.89
CA ASN A 151 -0.42 7.91 12.03
C ASN A 151 -0.22 6.78 10.99
N VAL A 152 0.82 5.95 11.13
CA VAL A 152 1.06 4.80 10.25
C VAL A 152 0.65 3.50 10.94
N THR A 153 -0.11 2.68 10.21
CA THR A 153 -0.45 1.30 10.59
C THR A 153 0.06 0.34 9.51
N VAL A 154 0.68 -0.77 9.91
CA VAL A 154 1.21 -1.78 8.98
C VAL A 154 0.48 -3.11 9.17
N TYR A 155 0.01 -3.68 8.07
CA TYR A 155 -0.51 -5.04 7.95
C TYR A 155 0.51 -5.91 7.23
N TYR A 156 0.65 -7.17 7.65
CA TYR A 156 1.52 -8.15 7.01
C TYR A 156 1.08 -9.57 7.35
#